data_AF-A0A975RG44-F1
#
_entry.id   AF-A0A975RG44-F1
#
_cell.length_a   1.000
_cell.length_b   1.000
_cell.length_c   1.000
_cell.angle_alpha   90.00
_cell.angle_beta   90.00
_cell.angle_gamma   90.00
#
_symmetry.space_group_name_H-M   'P 1'
#
loop_
_entity.id
_entity.type
_entity.pdbx_description
1 polymer ?
#
loop_
_entity_poly.entity_id
_entity_poly.type
_entity_poly.pdbx_seq_one_letter_code
_entity_poly.pdbx_strand_id
1 'polypeptide(L)'
;MTETALTDLTLSAARRRALEVRKRLARFKLVFIQCGVAFEPLREPLLAQLDTTVLDAADFAKKPGLIGPGAKQVVLTGVEAFARDGTAAGTTIGTLRVQVLQLLERDIEVCLVSRVARTAFAPVVGSNLLVDAKLHCLPALGSDECPATTRDHPGFALPAIGFGSDTDVATILRTALAELGVSILTELDYALFEARHNTRFISEVDAVTQETLRSAGLAHIVNDEISLTAPRLLWKFKEAIGDVMASNVSPQTDLAEVSEGLWNIERTIRKTLRDAAVNEPNVKNWRKSLLHETLAKTVLERARDDAHPDAASIAELRDPIEWLSLGELLELVRSKRFDGLFWKKVTWDKFTQQVIPIRNRLSHMRLLKKGDKTTVRKWVNLLQQAKK
;
A
#
# COMPACT_ATOMS: atom_id res chain seq x y z
N MET A 1 16.00 36.95 -8.81
CA MET A 1 16.76 36.46 -7.62
C MET A 1 18.09 35.93 -8.14
N THR A 2 19.22 36.26 -7.51
CA THR A 2 20.53 35.73 -7.91
C THR A 2 20.65 34.26 -7.48
N GLU A 3 21.35 33.45 -8.27
CA GLU A 3 21.61 32.03 -7.99
C GLU A 3 22.24 31.80 -6.60
N THR A 4 23.07 32.75 -6.16
CA THR A 4 23.69 32.78 -4.83
C THR A 4 22.66 32.87 -3.71
N ALA A 5 21.64 33.72 -3.84
CA ALA A 5 20.64 33.91 -2.79
C ALA A 5 19.73 32.68 -2.60
N LEU A 6 19.42 31.96 -3.69
CA LEU A 6 18.70 30.70 -3.62
C LEU A 6 19.54 29.62 -2.94
N THR A 7 20.82 29.54 -3.30
CA THR A 7 21.78 28.61 -2.69
C THR A 7 21.87 28.81 -1.17
N ASP A 8 21.94 30.06 -0.71
CA ASP A 8 21.99 30.39 0.72
C ASP A 8 20.70 29.97 1.46
N LEU A 9 19.53 30.19 0.85
CA LEU A 9 18.24 29.76 1.42
C LEU A 9 18.17 28.22 1.52
N THR A 10 18.56 27.51 0.46
CA THR A 10 18.59 26.04 0.43
C THR A 10 19.53 25.50 1.52
N LEU A 11 20.74 26.06 1.65
CA LEU A 11 21.70 25.66 2.69
C LEU A 11 21.19 25.94 4.10
N SER A 12 20.57 27.09 4.32
CA SER A 12 19.97 27.47 5.61
C SER A 12 18.82 26.50 6.00
N ALA A 13 17.94 26.20 5.05
CA ALA A 13 16.85 25.26 5.23
C ALA A 13 17.36 23.83 5.52
N ALA A 14 18.39 23.38 4.80
CA ALA A 14 19.03 22.08 5.02
C ALA A 14 19.68 22.00 6.41
N ARG A 15 20.37 23.05 6.85
CA ARG A 15 21.03 23.12 8.16
C ARG A 15 20.03 22.99 9.32
N ARG A 16 18.86 23.64 9.23
CA ARG A 16 17.79 23.52 10.23
C ARG A 16 17.34 22.06 10.38
N ARG A 17 17.09 21.39 9.26
CA ARG A 17 16.67 19.99 9.21
C ARG A 17 17.76 19.04 9.70
N ALA A 18 19.02 19.26 9.30
CA ALA A 18 20.16 18.49 9.80
C ALA A 18 20.30 18.56 11.33
N LEU A 19 20.03 19.71 11.94
CA LEU A 19 20.03 19.86 13.40
C LEU A 19 18.96 18.99 14.07
N GLU A 20 17.76 18.93 13.50
CA GLU A 20 16.68 18.06 14.01
C GLU A 20 17.03 16.59 13.88
N VAL A 21 17.60 16.19 12.75
CA VAL A 21 18.09 14.82 12.51
C VAL A 21 19.12 14.43 13.57
N ARG A 22 20.12 15.26 13.82
CA ARG A 22 21.14 15.01 14.86
C ARG A 22 20.52 14.86 16.25
N LYS A 23 19.57 15.74 16.62
CA LYS A 23 18.85 15.63 17.90
C LYS A 23 18.10 14.29 18.02
N ARG A 24 17.53 13.79 16.91
CA ARG A 24 16.85 12.49 16.89
C ARG A 24 17.83 11.33 16.96
N LEU A 25 18.96 11.39 16.25
CA LEU A 25 20.01 10.36 16.29
C LEU A 25 20.62 10.22 17.68
N ALA A 26 20.95 11.33 18.33
CA ALA A 26 21.45 11.32 19.70
C ALA A 26 20.50 10.62 20.69
N ARG A 27 19.19 10.68 20.44
CA ARG A 27 18.16 10.06 21.30
C ARG A 27 17.89 8.59 20.98
N PHE A 28 17.83 8.23 19.70
CA PHE A 28 17.33 6.92 19.26
C PHE A 28 18.40 5.99 18.66
N LYS A 29 19.59 6.52 18.36
CA LYS A 29 20.74 5.86 17.71
C LYS A 29 20.49 5.31 16.31
N LEU A 30 19.28 4.86 15.98
CA LEU A 30 18.86 4.43 14.66
C LEU A 30 17.63 5.25 14.20
N VAL A 31 17.80 6.06 13.16
CA VAL A 31 16.74 6.92 12.62
C VAL A 31 16.52 6.62 11.14
N PHE A 32 15.27 6.60 10.71
CA PHE A 32 14.90 6.54 9.29
C PHE A 32 14.30 7.88 8.84
N ILE A 33 14.74 8.34 7.67
CA ILE A 33 14.27 9.58 7.04
C ILE A 33 13.86 9.25 5.62
N GLN A 34 12.64 9.64 5.25
CA GLN A 34 12.26 9.74 3.85
C GLN A 34 12.68 11.11 3.31
N CYS A 35 13.50 11.11 2.29
CA CYS A 35 13.95 12.28 1.54
C CYS A 35 13.78 11.98 0.05
N GLY A 36 12.52 11.83 -0.36
CA GLY A 36 12.12 11.59 -1.74
C GLY A 36 11.94 12.88 -2.54
N VAL A 37 11.21 12.81 -3.66
CA VAL A 37 11.10 13.89 -4.64
C VAL A 37 10.67 15.23 -4.04
N ALA A 38 9.79 15.24 -3.04
CA ALA A 38 9.30 16.46 -2.40
C ALA A 38 10.42 17.23 -1.66
N PHE A 39 11.45 16.51 -1.21
CA PHE A 39 12.62 17.04 -0.51
C PHE A 39 13.90 16.99 -1.36
N GLU A 40 13.84 16.58 -2.63
CA GLU A 40 15.03 16.35 -3.46
C GLU A 40 15.99 17.56 -3.50
N PRO A 41 15.53 18.83 -3.61
CA PRO A 41 16.46 19.99 -3.57
C PRO A 41 17.23 20.12 -2.26
N LEU A 42 16.73 19.55 -1.16
CA LEU A 42 17.37 19.57 0.13
C LEU A 42 18.23 18.32 0.38
N ARG A 43 18.16 17.28 -0.45
CA ARG A 43 18.78 15.99 -0.15
C ARG A 43 20.29 16.09 0.00
N GLU A 44 21.02 16.52 -1.03
CA GLU A 44 22.48 16.68 -0.98
C GLU A 44 22.93 17.73 0.05
N PRO A 45 22.33 18.94 0.12
CA PRO A 45 22.63 19.91 1.16
C PRO A 45 22.42 19.35 2.58
N LEU A 46 21.34 18.59 2.82
CA LEU A 46 21.05 17.98 4.11
C LEU A 46 22.13 16.97 4.51
N LEU A 47 22.51 16.09 3.58
CA LEU A 47 23.54 15.07 3.80
C LEU A 47 24.90 15.72 4.11
N ALA A 48 25.29 16.73 3.34
CA ALA A 48 26.51 17.50 3.60
C ALA A 48 26.48 18.19 4.97
N GLN A 49 25.31 18.72 5.37
CA GLN A 49 25.13 19.37 6.67
C GLN A 49 25.08 18.41 7.85
N LEU A 50 25.04 17.09 7.66
CA LEU A 50 25.16 16.11 8.75
C LEU A 50 26.61 15.92 9.23
N ASP A 51 27.60 16.31 8.41
CA ASP A 51 29.03 16.26 8.73
C ASP A 51 29.50 14.86 9.20
N THR A 52 29.22 13.86 8.38
CA THR A 52 29.38 12.45 8.72
C THR A 52 29.67 11.60 7.48
N THR A 53 30.12 10.36 7.69
CA THR A 53 30.36 9.42 6.59
C THR A 53 29.04 9.01 5.95
N VAL A 54 28.88 9.33 4.66
CA VAL A 54 27.74 8.91 3.84
C VAL A 54 28.17 7.71 3.02
N LEU A 55 27.43 6.60 3.12
CA LEU A 55 27.66 5.37 2.37
C LEU A 55 26.39 4.97 1.61
N ASP A 56 26.56 4.25 0.51
CA ASP A 56 25.46 3.53 -0.12
C ASP A 56 25.11 2.27 0.69
N ALA A 57 23.82 2.03 0.91
CA ALA A 57 23.35 0.94 1.76
C ALA A 57 23.62 -0.45 1.15
N ALA A 58 23.54 -0.59 -0.17
CA ALA A 58 23.79 -1.87 -0.82
C ALA A 58 25.28 -2.22 -0.82
N ASP A 59 26.15 -1.24 -1.04
CA ASP A 59 27.59 -1.42 -0.95
C ASP A 59 28.05 -1.70 0.49
N PHE A 60 27.50 -0.97 1.46
CA PHE A 60 27.77 -1.21 2.88
C PHE A 60 27.36 -2.61 3.33
N ALA A 61 26.21 -3.09 2.87
CA ALA A 61 25.75 -4.44 3.17
C ALA A 61 26.64 -5.55 2.57
N LYS A 62 27.44 -5.26 1.53
CA LYS A 62 28.38 -6.23 0.95
C LYS A 62 29.75 -6.21 1.58
N LYS A 63 30.26 -5.02 1.93
CA LYS A 63 31.64 -4.81 2.35
C LYS A 63 31.65 -4.31 3.80
N PRO A 64 31.74 -5.21 4.79
CA PRO A 64 31.93 -4.81 6.17
C PRO A 64 33.25 -4.02 6.32
N GLY A 65 33.29 -3.05 7.23
CA GLY A 65 34.52 -2.33 7.58
C GLY A 65 34.82 -1.05 6.78
N LEU A 66 33.86 -0.52 6.02
CA LEU A 66 33.99 0.79 5.33
C LEU A 66 34.06 2.00 6.27
N ILE A 67 33.90 1.78 7.58
CA ILE A 67 33.81 2.84 8.57
C ILE A 67 35.12 2.92 9.35
N GLY A 68 35.79 4.07 9.23
CA GLY A 68 37.07 4.33 9.88
C GLY A 68 36.99 4.30 11.42
N PRO A 69 38.15 4.12 12.08
CA PRO A 69 38.22 4.19 13.54
C PRO A 69 37.81 5.59 14.04
N GLY A 70 36.89 5.65 15.00
CA GLY A 70 36.43 6.90 15.62
C GLY A 70 35.16 7.53 15.02
N ALA A 71 34.54 6.92 14.00
CA ALA A 71 33.25 7.40 13.50
C ALA A 71 32.18 7.34 14.59
N LYS A 72 31.50 8.45 14.85
CA LYS A 72 30.39 8.55 15.82
C LYS A 72 29.01 8.41 15.18
N GLN A 73 28.94 8.69 13.89
CA GLN A 73 27.71 8.69 13.11
C GLN A 73 28.01 8.17 11.71
N VAL A 74 27.03 7.52 11.08
CA VAL A 74 27.04 7.08 9.69
C VAL A 74 25.66 7.34 9.07
N VAL A 75 25.65 7.78 7.82
CA VAL A 75 24.43 7.91 7.01
C VAL A 75 24.46 6.87 5.89
N LEU A 76 23.42 6.06 5.81
CA LEU A 76 23.23 5.07 4.75
C LEU A 76 22.15 5.57 3.80
N THR A 77 22.55 5.86 2.56
CA THR A 77 21.68 6.32 1.47
C THR A 77 21.34 5.17 0.54
N GLY A 78 20.43 5.38 -0.43
CA GLY A 78 20.08 4.36 -1.41
C GLY A 78 19.31 3.18 -0.82
N VAL A 79 18.75 3.32 0.38
CA VAL A 79 18.01 2.25 1.06
C VAL A 79 16.81 1.79 0.23
N GLU A 80 16.23 2.68 -0.59
CA GLU A 80 15.14 2.35 -1.53
C GLU A 80 15.46 1.20 -2.49
N ALA A 81 16.74 0.90 -2.73
CA ALA A 81 17.15 -0.21 -3.59
C ALA A 81 16.61 -1.57 -3.08
N PHE A 82 16.35 -1.70 -1.77
CA PHE A 82 15.80 -2.90 -1.15
C PHE A 82 14.25 -2.93 -1.13
N ALA A 83 13.56 -1.89 -1.60
CA ALA A 83 12.13 -1.74 -1.37
C ALA A 83 11.27 -2.81 -2.06
N ARG A 84 11.66 -3.27 -3.26
CA ARG A 84 10.83 -4.14 -4.07
C ARG A 84 10.70 -5.57 -3.51
N ASP A 85 11.82 -6.17 -3.15
CA ASP A 85 11.89 -7.59 -2.77
C ASP A 85 12.83 -7.86 -1.58
N GLY A 86 13.32 -6.80 -0.94
CA GLY A 86 14.28 -6.94 0.16
C GLY A 86 15.71 -7.23 -0.28
N THR A 87 16.01 -7.18 -1.58
CA THR A 87 17.33 -7.44 -2.13
C THR A 87 17.84 -6.26 -2.96
N ALA A 88 19.15 -6.02 -2.92
CA ALA A 88 19.81 -5.02 -3.74
C ALA A 88 21.20 -5.49 -4.11
N ALA A 89 21.53 -5.46 -5.41
CA ALA A 89 22.85 -5.82 -5.92
C ALA A 89 23.40 -7.18 -5.42
N GLY A 90 22.53 -8.16 -5.12
CA GLY A 90 22.94 -9.48 -4.62
C GLY A 90 23.12 -9.59 -3.10
N THR A 91 22.77 -8.56 -2.33
CA THR A 91 22.66 -8.62 -0.86
C THR A 91 21.22 -8.45 -0.41
N THR A 92 20.94 -8.77 0.85
CA THR A 92 19.60 -8.66 1.43
C THR A 92 19.55 -7.54 2.48
N ILE A 93 18.36 -6.99 2.73
CA ILE A 93 18.15 -6.06 3.84
C ILE A 93 18.42 -6.73 5.21
N GLY A 94 18.38 -8.06 5.29
CA GLY A 94 18.81 -8.83 6.46
C GLY A 94 20.32 -8.71 6.70
N THR A 95 21.12 -8.80 5.62
CA THR A 95 22.57 -8.56 5.71
C THR A 95 22.88 -7.12 6.14
N LEU A 96 22.18 -6.15 5.55
CA LEU A 96 22.27 -4.74 5.95
C LEU A 96 21.96 -4.57 7.45
N ARG A 97 20.90 -5.22 7.94
CA ARG A 97 20.51 -5.20 9.35
C ARG A 97 21.64 -5.66 10.26
N VAL A 98 22.29 -6.79 9.95
CA VAL A 98 23.39 -7.33 10.76
C VAL A 98 24.53 -6.30 10.85
N GLN A 99 24.89 -5.68 9.73
CA GLN A 99 25.94 -4.64 9.71
C GLN A 99 25.54 -3.41 10.52
N VAL A 100 24.30 -2.94 10.40
CA VAL A 100 23.78 -1.81 11.20
C VAL A 100 23.81 -2.13 12.69
N LEU A 101 23.41 -3.35 13.10
CA LEU A 101 23.45 -3.74 14.51
C LEU A 101 24.88 -3.73 15.07
N GLN A 102 25.87 -4.16 14.29
CA GLN A 102 27.28 -4.08 14.69
C GLN A 102 27.77 -2.63 14.88
N LEU A 103 27.23 -1.67 14.13
CA LEU A 103 27.51 -0.24 14.35
C LEU A 103 26.88 0.25 15.65
N LEU A 104 25.63 -0.12 15.89
CA LEU A 104 24.90 0.27 17.10
C LEU A 104 25.55 -0.32 18.37
N GLU A 105 26.08 -1.55 18.31
CA GLU A 105 26.86 -2.18 19.40
C GLU A 105 28.15 -1.41 19.72
N ARG A 106 28.71 -0.69 18.74
CA ARG A 106 29.88 0.17 18.88
C ARG A 106 29.52 1.62 19.28
N ASP A 107 28.26 1.85 19.67
CA ASP A 107 27.68 3.17 19.97
C ASP A 107 27.75 4.18 18.82
N ILE A 108 27.75 3.69 17.57
CA ILE A 108 27.73 4.52 16.36
C ILE A 108 26.28 4.80 15.97
N GLU A 109 25.95 6.08 15.79
CA GLU A 109 24.63 6.52 15.33
C GLU A 109 24.42 6.25 13.84
N VAL A 110 23.28 5.67 13.47
CA VAL A 110 22.97 5.29 12.09
C VAL A 110 21.72 6.01 11.61
N CYS A 111 21.85 6.74 10.50
CA CYS A 111 20.75 7.39 9.80
C CYS A 111 20.48 6.67 8.48
N LEU A 112 19.31 6.08 8.33
CA LEU A 112 18.83 5.49 7.08
C LEU A 112 18.09 6.55 6.28
N VAL A 113 18.55 6.84 5.06
CA VAL A 113 17.94 7.82 4.16
C VAL A 113 17.43 7.12 2.93
N SER A 114 16.12 7.21 2.69
CA SER A 114 15.47 6.59 1.54
C SER A 114 14.65 7.60 0.75
N ARG A 115 14.51 7.39 -0.56
CA ARG A 115 13.53 8.14 -1.37
C ARG A 115 12.09 7.68 -1.13
N VAL A 116 11.89 6.39 -0.89
CA VAL A 116 10.55 5.81 -0.68
C VAL A 116 10.19 5.75 0.80
N ALA A 117 8.90 5.74 1.09
CA ALA A 117 8.42 5.57 2.45
C ALA A 117 8.73 4.16 2.97
N ARG A 118 8.89 4.01 4.29
CA ARG A 118 9.10 2.70 4.92
C ARG A 118 7.99 1.68 4.61
N THR A 119 6.77 2.17 4.34
CA THR A 119 5.61 1.35 3.97
C THR A 119 5.66 0.82 2.53
N ALA A 120 6.53 1.37 1.68
CA ALA A 120 6.74 0.90 0.32
C ALA A 120 7.67 -0.33 0.25
N PHE A 121 8.38 -0.65 1.34
CA PHE A 121 9.25 -1.81 1.40
C PHE A 121 8.45 -3.09 1.57
N ALA A 122 8.78 -4.11 0.76
CA ALA A 122 8.22 -5.44 0.91
C ALA A 122 8.54 -6.02 2.31
N PRO A 123 7.62 -6.77 2.92
CA PRO A 123 7.88 -7.45 4.17
C PRO A 123 8.95 -8.53 3.95
N VAL A 124 10.07 -8.44 4.68
CA VAL A 124 11.17 -9.41 4.59
C VAL A 124 11.21 -10.25 5.86
N VAL A 125 11.02 -11.57 5.70
CA VAL A 125 11.07 -12.50 6.83
C VAL A 125 12.45 -12.41 7.50
N GLY A 126 12.46 -12.19 8.81
CA GLY A 126 13.69 -12.12 9.62
C GLY A 126 14.37 -10.75 9.69
N SER A 127 13.93 -9.73 8.92
CA SER A 127 14.46 -8.37 9.02
C SER A 127 13.41 -7.35 9.41
N ASN A 128 13.60 -6.70 10.55
CA ASN A 128 12.79 -5.61 11.07
C ASN A 128 13.57 -4.28 11.07
N LEU A 129 14.65 -4.16 10.28
CA LEU A 129 15.53 -2.98 10.32
C LEU A 129 14.77 -1.64 10.24
N LEU A 130 13.80 -1.55 9.33
CA LEU A 130 12.99 -0.33 9.12
C LEU A 130 11.93 -0.12 10.21
N VAL A 131 11.50 -1.20 10.87
CA VAL A 131 10.56 -1.16 12.00
C VAL A 131 11.29 -0.72 13.27
N ASP A 132 12.51 -1.19 13.45
CA ASP A 132 13.39 -0.88 14.59
C ASP A 132 13.90 0.57 14.51
N ALA A 133 14.04 1.12 13.30
CA ALA A 133 14.45 2.49 13.08
C ALA A 133 13.37 3.51 13.48
N LYS A 134 13.75 4.53 14.26
CA LYS A 134 12.82 5.61 14.59
C LYS A 134 12.58 6.48 13.36
N LEU A 135 11.34 6.51 12.87
CA LEU A 135 10.98 7.45 11.82
C LEU A 135 11.09 8.90 12.29
N HIS A 136 11.73 9.73 11.47
CA HIS A 136 11.74 11.18 11.60
C HIS A 136 11.21 11.82 10.32
N CYS A 137 10.10 12.52 10.44
CA CYS A 137 9.52 13.31 9.35
C CYS A 137 10.22 14.67 9.28
N LEU A 138 10.76 15.02 8.12
CA LEU A 138 11.37 16.32 7.91
C LEU A 138 10.28 17.40 7.90
N PRO A 139 10.49 18.55 8.55
CA PRO A 139 9.55 19.66 8.51
C PRO A 139 9.44 20.26 7.11
N ALA A 140 8.21 20.63 6.72
CA ALA A 140 7.94 21.43 5.54
C ALA A 140 8.62 22.81 5.62
N LEU A 141 8.75 23.52 4.50
CA LEU A 141 9.34 24.85 4.48
C LEU A 141 8.44 25.87 5.18
N GLY A 142 9.04 26.69 6.03
CA GLY A 142 8.44 27.95 6.49
C GLY A 142 8.39 28.98 5.37
N SER A 143 7.47 29.94 5.47
CA SER A 143 7.33 31.02 4.48
C SER A 143 8.59 31.91 4.36
N ASP A 144 9.38 32.00 5.43
CA ASP A 144 10.68 32.68 5.51
C ASP A 144 11.79 31.92 4.78
N GLU A 145 11.62 30.62 4.55
CA GLU A 145 12.59 29.77 3.86
C GLU A 145 12.42 29.80 2.34
N CYS A 146 11.34 30.40 1.85
CA CYS A 146 11.02 30.44 0.42
C CYS A 146 11.40 31.78 -0.21
N PRO A 147 11.96 31.74 -1.43
CA PRO A 147 12.06 32.90 -2.31
C PRO A 147 10.74 33.66 -2.43
N ALA A 148 10.81 34.99 -2.57
CA ALA A 148 9.63 35.82 -2.79
C ALA A 148 8.85 35.41 -4.05
N THR A 149 9.53 34.88 -5.06
CA THR A 149 8.92 34.44 -6.34
C THR A 149 8.05 33.19 -6.22
N THR A 150 8.30 32.33 -5.23
CA THR A 150 7.59 31.06 -5.06
C THR A 150 6.68 31.06 -3.82
N ARG A 151 6.80 32.05 -2.93
CA ARG A 151 6.03 32.16 -1.69
C ARG A 151 4.52 32.18 -1.89
N ASP A 152 4.05 32.75 -3.00
CA ASP A 152 2.62 32.81 -3.33
C ASP A 152 2.08 31.52 -3.97
N HIS A 153 2.97 30.60 -4.37
CA HIS A 153 2.57 29.34 -4.97
C HIS A 153 1.90 28.43 -3.92
N PRO A 154 0.73 27.81 -4.18
CA PRO A 154 -0.03 27.04 -3.19
C PRO A 154 0.70 25.81 -2.61
N GLY A 155 1.81 25.40 -3.21
CA GLY A 155 2.68 24.32 -2.76
C GLY A 155 4.05 24.75 -2.24
N PHE A 156 4.28 26.04 -1.95
CA PHE A 156 5.59 26.58 -1.56
C PHE A 156 6.25 25.83 -0.40
N ALA A 157 5.43 25.27 0.51
CA ALA A 157 5.90 24.54 1.68
C ALA A 157 6.62 23.21 1.33
N LEU A 158 6.42 22.68 0.11
CA LEU A 158 7.19 21.54 -0.39
C LEU A 158 8.51 22.03 -0.99
N PRO A 159 9.68 21.56 -0.52
CA PRO A 159 10.97 22.02 -1.05
C PRO A 159 11.14 21.96 -2.57
N ALA A 160 10.66 20.89 -3.20
CA ALA A 160 10.67 20.74 -4.66
C ALA A 160 9.94 21.86 -5.43
N ILE A 161 8.95 22.48 -4.80
CA ILE A 161 8.17 23.59 -5.35
C ILE A 161 8.73 24.92 -4.84
N GLY A 162 8.98 25.02 -3.52
CA GLY A 162 9.43 26.25 -2.87
C GLY A 162 10.76 26.75 -3.41
N PHE A 163 11.69 25.88 -3.80
CA PHE A 163 12.98 26.27 -4.36
C PHE A 163 13.05 26.26 -5.89
N GLY A 164 12.07 25.68 -6.59
CA GLY A 164 12.10 25.56 -8.04
C GLY A 164 11.28 26.65 -8.74
N SER A 165 11.86 27.30 -9.74
CA SER A 165 11.19 28.37 -10.51
C SER A 165 10.26 27.85 -11.61
N ASP A 166 10.47 26.62 -12.11
CA ASP A 166 9.70 26.00 -13.21
C ASP A 166 9.31 24.54 -12.91
N THR A 167 9.01 24.22 -11.66
CA THR A 167 8.77 22.81 -11.30
C THR A 167 7.38 22.34 -11.74
N ASP A 168 7.33 21.23 -12.47
CA ASP A 168 6.09 20.53 -12.79
C ASP A 168 5.49 19.89 -11.53
N VAL A 169 4.57 20.63 -10.91
CA VAL A 169 3.83 20.22 -9.71
C VAL A 169 3.14 18.88 -9.89
N ALA A 170 2.58 18.58 -11.08
CA ALA A 170 1.90 17.31 -11.30
C ALA A 170 2.89 16.15 -11.24
N THR A 171 4.06 16.31 -11.85
CA THR A 171 5.12 15.30 -11.80
C THR A 171 5.68 15.12 -10.38
N ILE A 172 5.88 16.19 -9.60
CA ILE A 172 6.28 16.06 -8.20
C ILE A 172 5.25 15.26 -7.40
N LEU A 173 3.96 15.61 -7.52
CA LEU A 173 2.90 14.93 -6.77
C LEU A 173 2.79 13.46 -7.17
N ARG A 174 2.85 13.14 -8.47
CA ARG A 174 2.84 11.75 -8.95
C ARG A 174 4.01 10.95 -8.39
N THR A 175 5.22 11.49 -8.47
CA THR A 175 6.40 10.80 -7.96
C THR A 175 6.35 10.64 -6.44
N ALA A 176 5.95 11.68 -5.69
CA ALA A 176 5.83 11.63 -4.24
C ALA A 176 4.77 10.62 -3.77
N LEU A 177 3.68 10.50 -4.53
CA LEU A 177 2.63 9.51 -4.29
C LEU A 177 3.10 8.09 -4.61
N ALA A 178 3.84 7.90 -5.71
CA ALA A 178 4.44 6.61 -6.06
C ALA A 178 5.43 6.13 -4.98
N GLU A 179 6.17 7.05 -4.36
CA GLU A 179 7.11 6.77 -3.26
C GLU A 179 6.43 6.25 -1.97
N LEU A 180 5.11 6.42 -1.79
CA LEU A 180 4.40 5.97 -0.57
C LEU A 180 4.20 4.44 -0.53
N GLY A 181 4.19 3.81 -1.70
CA GLY A 181 3.86 2.41 -1.89
C GLY A 181 2.36 2.13 -2.10
N VAL A 182 2.07 0.99 -2.70
CA VAL A 182 0.73 0.63 -3.19
C VAL A 182 -0.32 0.54 -2.09
N SER A 183 0.08 0.03 -0.92
CA SER A 183 -0.83 -0.11 0.23
C SER A 183 -1.43 1.25 0.63
N ILE A 184 -0.59 2.28 0.73
CA ILE A 184 -1.00 3.63 1.07
C ILE A 184 -1.85 4.24 -0.05
N LEU A 185 -1.43 4.07 -1.31
CA LEU A 185 -2.20 4.56 -2.47
C LEU A 185 -3.62 4.01 -2.51
N THR A 186 -3.82 2.73 -2.23
CA THR A 186 -5.16 2.12 -2.22
C THR A 186 -6.04 2.63 -1.08
N GLU A 187 -5.44 3.03 0.05
CA GLU A 187 -6.15 3.64 1.18
C GLU A 187 -6.55 5.08 0.85
N LEU A 188 -5.66 5.85 0.21
CA LEU A 188 -5.94 7.20 -0.27
C LEU A 188 -7.03 7.20 -1.34
N ASP A 189 -6.98 6.27 -2.30
CA ASP A 189 -8.00 6.08 -3.33
C ASP A 189 -9.37 5.83 -2.70
N TYR A 190 -9.43 4.89 -1.75
CA TYR A 190 -10.65 4.61 -1.00
C TYR A 190 -11.18 5.85 -0.28
N ALA A 191 -10.35 6.53 0.50
CA ALA A 191 -10.76 7.70 1.27
C ALA A 191 -11.32 8.81 0.37
N LEU A 192 -10.63 9.12 -0.73
CA LEU A 192 -10.94 10.28 -1.57
C LEU A 192 -12.04 10.05 -2.61
N PHE A 193 -12.15 8.84 -3.15
CA PHE A 193 -13.08 8.53 -4.25
C PHE A 193 -14.27 7.68 -3.82
N GLU A 194 -14.06 6.66 -2.98
CA GLU A 194 -15.13 5.76 -2.56
C GLU A 194 -15.87 6.28 -1.33
N ALA A 195 -15.14 6.60 -0.26
CA ALA A 195 -15.71 7.14 0.98
C ALA A 195 -16.02 8.64 0.89
N ARG A 196 -15.49 9.32 -0.13
CA ARG A 196 -15.69 10.75 -0.43
C ARG A 196 -15.39 11.66 0.76
N HIS A 197 -14.35 11.31 1.51
CA HIS A 197 -13.82 12.16 2.55
C HIS A 197 -13.43 13.53 1.94
N ASN A 198 -13.73 14.61 2.68
CA ASN A 198 -13.48 15.97 2.21
C ASN A 198 -12.01 16.37 2.42
N THR A 199 -11.70 17.67 2.48
CA THR A 199 -10.35 18.19 2.75
C THR A 199 -9.74 17.69 4.07
N ARG A 200 -10.55 17.12 4.98
CA ARG A 200 -10.12 16.53 6.26
C ARG A 200 -9.79 15.04 6.18
N PHE A 201 -9.77 14.43 4.99
CA PHE A 201 -9.51 13.00 4.83
C PHE A 201 -8.24 12.50 5.54
N ILE A 202 -7.21 13.35 5.70
CA ILE A 202 -5.98 12.97 6.41
C ILE A 202 -6.26 12.60 7.86
N SER A 203 -7.18 13.30 8.53
CA SER A 203 -7.55 12.96 9.91
C SER A 203 -8.35 11.66 10.02
N GLU A 204 -8.89 11.16 8.90
CA GLU A 204 -9.79 10.01 8.84
C GLU A 204 -9.09 8.73 8.34
N VAL A 205 -7.94 8.85 7.69
CA VAL A 205 -7.06 7.71 7.38
C VAL A 205 -6.28 7.28 8.63
N ASP A 206 -5.76 6.05 8.64
CA ASP A 206 -5.12 5.54 9.85
C ASP A 206 -3.75 6.18 10.13
N ALA A 207 -3.27 6.00 11.36
CA ALA A 207 -2.04 6.63 11.85
C ALA A 207 -0.80 6.27 11.00
N VAL A 208 -0.74 5.08 10.40
CA VAL A 208 0.38 4.70 9.52
C VAL A 208 0.35 5.52 8.24
N THR A 209 -0.83 5.68 7.65
CA THR A 209 -1.03 6.51 6.47
C THR A 209 -0.74 7.98 6.73
N GLN A 210 -1.21 8.52 7.86
CA GLN A 210 -0.90 9.88 8.30
C GLN A 210 0.62 10.09 8.43
N GLU A 211 1.31 9.15 9.06
CA GLU A 211 2.75 9.22 9.29
C GLU A 211 3.54 9.10 7.98
N THR A 212 3.13 8.23 7.06
CA THR A 212 3.74 8.10 5.72
C THR A 212 3.53 9.35 4.87
N LEU A 213 2.34 9.95 4.89
CA LEU A 213 2.11 11.23 4.20
C LEU A 213 3.02 12.34 4.74
N ARG A 214 3.23 12.35 6.07
CA ARG A 214 4.13 13.30 6.72
C ARG A 214 5.59 13.06 6.36
N SER A 215 6.05 11.80 6.33
CA SER A 215 7.43 11.51 5.95
C SER A 215 7.72 11.88 4.49
N ALA A 216 6.73 11.75 3.60
CA ALA A 216 6.83 12.20 2.22
C ALA A 216 6.67 13.72 2.03
N GLY A 217 6.41 14.46 3.12
CA GLY A 217 6.20 15.91 3.09
C GLY A 217 4.83 16.34 2.56
N LEU A 218 3.94 15.39 2.23
CA LEU A 218 2.60 15.66 1.70
C LEU A 218 1.62 16.11 2.78
N ALA A 219 1.93 15.84 4.05
CA ALA A 219 1.20 16.33 5.21
C ALA A 219 2.13 16.91 6.29
N HIS A 220 1.58 17.76 7.15
CA HIS A 220 2.29 18.35 8.28
C HIS A 220 1.34 18.61 9.46
N ILE A 221 1.89 18.88 10.64
CA ILE A 221 1.10 19.24 11.82
C ILE A 221 0.99 20.75 11.91
N VAL A 222 -0.23 21.26 12.06
CA VAL A 222 -0.54 22.67 12.34
C VAL A 222 -1.51 22.70 13.52
N ASN A 223 -1.14 23.37 14.62
CA ASN A 223 -1.96 23.46 15.83
C ASN A 223 -2.45 22.08 16.33
N ASP A 224 -1.54 21.11 16.41
CA ASP A 224 -1.80 19.71 16.77
C ASP A 224 -2.73 18.91 15.83
N GLU A 225 -3.18 19.50 14.73
CA GLU A 225 -3.96 18.83 13.69
C GLU A 225 -3.11 18.50 12.47
N ILE A 226 -3.33 17.34 11.86
CA ILE A 226 -2.64 16.95 10.63
C ILE A 226 -3.38 17.52 9.42
N SER A 227 -2.65 18.24 8.57
CA SER A 227 -3.17 18.87 7.37
C SER A 227 -2.28 18.61 6.14
N LEU A 228 -2.86 18.71 4.94
CA LEU A 228 -2.10 18.64 3.69
C LEU A 228 -1.10 19.79 3.64
N THR A 229 0.11 19.53 3.18
CA THR A 229 1.14 20.58 2.98
C THR A 229 0.73 21.59 1.92
N ALA A 230 -0.04 21.17 0.92
CA ALA A 230 -0.56 22.02 -0.13
C ALA A 230 -2.09 21.81 -0.32
N PRO A 231 -2.94 22.26 0.61
CA PRO A 231 -4.37 21.91 0.61
C PRO A 231 -5.11 22.49 -0.61
N ARG A 232 -4.66 23.64 -1.13
CA ARG A 232 -5.18 24.26 -2.36
C ARG A 232 -4.90 23.44 -3.62
N LEU A 233 -4.01 22.45 -3.54
CA LEU A 233 -3.68 21.53 -4.64
C LEU A 233 -4.40 20.18 -4.53
N LEU A 234 -5.44 20.05 -3.70
CA LEU A 234 -6.16 18.78 -3.50
C LEU A 234 -6.67 18.16 -4.81
N TRP A 235 -7.12 18.96 -5.78
CA TRP A 235 -7.57 18.44 -7.06
C TRP A 235 -6.43 17.80 -7.86
N LYS A 236 -5.25 18.45 -7.93
CA LYS A 236 -4.03 17.87 -8.54
C LYS A 236 -3.57 16.63 -7.79
N PHE A 237 -3.72 16.62 -6.47
CA PHE A 237 -3.41 15.46 -5.64
C PHE A 237 -4.31 14.27 -6.00
N LYS A 238 -5.62 14.50 -6.18
CA LYS A 238 -6.57 13.46 -6.63
C LYS A 238 -6.23 12.95 -8.03
N GLU A 239 -5.95 13.84 -8.98
CA GLU A 239 -5.51 13.47 -10.33
C GLU A 239 -4.25 12.61 -10.30
N ALA A 240 -3.24 13.04 -9.52
CA ALA A 240 -1.99 12.31 -9.37
C ALA A 240 -2.18 10.92 -8.74
N ILE A 241 -3.13 10.75 -7.80
CA ILE A 241 -3.49 9.40 -7.30
C ILE A 241 -4.04 8.54 -8.44
N GLY A 242 -4.97 9.07 -9.24
CA GLY A 242 -5.54 8.36 -10.39
C GLY A 242 -4.46 7.92 -11.38
N ASP A 243 -3.55 8.82 -11.73
CA ASP A 243 -2.43 8.55 -12.63
C ASP A 243 -1.50 7.47 -12.08
N VAL A 244 -1.10 7.57 -10.81
CA VAL A 244 -0.19 6.60 -10.18
C VAL A 244 -0.87 5.23 -10.05
N MET A 245 -2.15 5.18 -9.68
CA MET A 245 -2.93 3.95 -9.61
C MET A 245 -3.04 3.28 -10.98
N ALA A 246 -3.31 4.06 -12.04
CA ALA A 246 -3.39 3.55 -13.41
C ALA A 246 -2.05 3.05 -13.94
N SER A 247 -0.94 3.65 -13.51
CA SER A 247 0.41 3.22 -13.88
C SER A 247 0.85 1.91 -13.21
N ASN A 248 0.15 1.49 -12.15
CA ASN A 248 0.51 0.29 -11.40
C ASN A 248 -0.01 -0.98 -12.07
N VAL A 249 0.81 -1.55 -12.95
CA VAL A 249 0.50 -2.78 -13.68
C VAL A 249 1.06 -4.04 -13.04
N SER A 250 1.81 -3.90 -11.94
CA SER A 250 2.46 -5.04 -11.28
C SER A 250 1.51 -5.71 -10.28
N PRO A 251 1.48 -7.05 -10.21
CA PRO A 251 0.68 -7.74 -9.22
C PRO A 251 1.16 -7.41 -7.80
N GLN A 252 0.22 -7.09 -6.90
CA GLN A 252 0.53 -6.88 -5.48
C GLN A 252 0.99 -8.19 -4.83
N THR A 253 1.87 -8.09 -3.83
CA THR A 253 2.41 -9.25 -3.10
C THR A 253 1.33 -10.17 -2.54
N ASP A 254 0.21 -9.60 -2.08
CA ASP A 254 -0.89 -10.37 -1.51
C ASP A 254 -1.86 -10.97 -2.56
N LEU A 255 -1.69 -10.67 -3.84
CA LEU A 255 -2.62 -11.06 -4.91
C LEU A 255 -2.80 -12.58 -5.00
N ALA A 256 -1.69 -13.33 -4.92
CA ALA A 256 -1.71 -14.78 -5.01
C ALA A 256 -2.55 -15.41 -3.89
N GLU A 257 -2.27 -15.02 -2.64
CA GLU A 257 -2.97 -15.54 -1.47
C GLU A 257 -4.45 -15.15 -1.44
N VAL A 258 -4.79 -13.92 -1.85
CA VAL A 258 -6.19 -13.49 -1.93
C VAL A 258 -6.92 -14.28 -3.01
N SER A 259 -6.31 -14.44 -4.19
CA SER A 259 -6.91 -15.18 -5.32
C SER A 259 -7.13 -16.65 -4.96
N GLU A 260 -6.13 -17.30 -4.36
CA GLU A 260 -6.24 -18.67 -3.86
C GLU A 260 -7.32 -18.80 -2.78
N GLY A 261 -7.37 -17.85 -1.84
CA GLY A 261 -8.38 -17.86 -0.79
C GLY A 261 -9.80 -17.69 -1.34
N LEU A 262 -10.02 -16.80 -2.30
CA LEU A 262 -11.31 -16.66 -2.97
C LEU A 262 -11.68 -17.91 -3.78
N TRP A 263 -10.71 -18.51 -4.48
CA TRP A 263 -10.90 -19.78 -5.18
C TRP A 263 -11.37 -20.88 -4.22
N ASN A 264 -10.70 -21.01 -3.07
CA ASN A 264 -11.04 -21.98 -2.03
C ASN A 264 -12.43 -21.74 -1.43
N ILE A 265 -12.80 -20.47 -1.22
CA ILE A 265 -14.13 -20.06 -0.78
C ILE A 265 -15.18 -20.50 -1.81
N GLU A 266 -15.04 -20.10 -3.07
CA GLU A 266 -16.01 -20.40 -4.12
C GLU A 266 -16.15 -21.91 -4.34
N ARG A 267 -15.04 -22.64 -4.51
CA ARG A 267 -15.05 -24.10 -4.71
C ARG A 267 -15.67 -24.83 -3.53
N THR A 268 -15.45 -24.34 -2.30
CA THR A 268 -16.08 -24.91 -1.11
C THR A 268 -17.59 -24.71 -1.13
N ILE A 269 -18.07 -23.50 -1.37
CA ILE A 269 -19.51 -23.21 -1.42
C ILE A 269 -20.18 -24.03 -2.53
N ARG A 270 -19.59 -24.06 -3.73
CA ARG A 270 -20.10 -24.85 -4.86
C ARG A 270 -20.19 -26.33 -4.52
N LYS A 271 -19.12 -26.90 -3.95
CA LYS A 271 -19.10 -28.31 -3.54
C LYS A 271 -20.21 -28.60 -2.52
N THR A 272 -20.31 -27.80 -1.47
CA THR A 272 -21.31 -28.05 -0.42
C THR A 272 -22.74 -27.88 -0.93
N LEU A 273 -22.99 -26.90 -1.81
CA LEU A 273 -24.28 -26.72 -2.45
C LEU A 273 -24.63 -27.92 -3.35
N ARG A 274 -23.65 -28.41 -4.13
CA ARG A 274 -23.81 -29.61 -4.97
C ARG A 274 -24.14 -30.83 -4.10
N ASP A 275 -23.37 -31.06 -3.05
CA ASP A 275 -23.56 -32.20 -2.16
C ASP A 275 -24.96 -32.13 -1.51
N ALA A 276 -25.42 -30.95 -1.10
CA ALA A 276 -26.78 -30.76 -0.58
C ALA A 276 -27.86 -31.03 -1.65
N ALA A 277 -27.68 -30.52 -2.88
CA ALA A 277 -28.65 -30.68 -3.97
C ALA A 277 -28.76 -32.12 -4.48
N VAL A 278 -27.63 -32.84 -4.54
CA VAL A 278 -27.56 -34.24 -4.99
C VAL A 278 -28.20 -35.18 -3.96
N ASN A 279 -28.01 -34.90 -2.67
CA ASN A 279 -28.52 -35.75 -1.59
C ASN A 279 -29.95 -35.39 -1.15
N GLU A 280 -30.63 -34.47 -1.85
CA GLU A 280 -31.98 -34.06 -1.50
C GLU A 280 -32.99 -35.19 -1.77
N PRO A 281 -33.75 -35.62 -0.74
CA PRO A 281 -34.74 -36.67 -0.91
C PRO A 281 -35.80 -36.26 -1.94
N ASN A 282 -36.15 -37.18 -2.84
CA ASN A 282 -37.19 -37.03 -3.89
C ASN A 282 -36.82 -36.19 -5.13
N VAL A 283 -35.56 -35.80 -5.29
CA VAL A 283 -35.11 -35.04 -6.48
C VAL A 283 -34.38 -35.94 -7.47
N LYS A 284 -35.10 -36.47 -8.48
CA LYS A 284 -34.51 -37.36 -9.51
C LYS A 284 -33.56 -36.66 -10.51
N ASN A 285 -33.75 -35.36 -10.74
CA ASN A 285 -32.91 -34.57 -11.63
C ASN A 285 -32.61 -33.22 -10.98
N TRP A 286 -31.68 -33.25 -10.01
CA TRP A 286 -31.33 -32.08 -9.20
C TRP A 286 -30.94 -30.88 -10.07
N ARG A 287 -30.22 -31.10 -11.17
CA ARG A 287 -29.81 -30.07 -12.14
C ARG A 287 -30.99 -29.24 -12.65
N LYS A 288 -32.05 -29.91 -13.11
CA LYS A 288 -33.25 -29.23 -13.65
C LYS A 288 -34.04 -28.51 -12.55
N SER A 289 -34.04 -29.07 -11.33
CA SER A 289 -34.78 -28.50 -10.20
C SER A 289 -34.05 -27.37 -9.49
N LEU A 290 -32.73 -27.24 -9.68
CA LEU A 290 -31.85 -26.44 -8.82
C LEU A 290 -32.12 -24.94 -8.95
N LEU A 291 -32.26 -24.49 -10.20
CA LEU A 291 -32.34 -23.09 -10.57
C LEU A 291 -33.75 -22.75 -11.01
N HIS A 292 -34.23 -21.54 -10.69
CA HIS A 292 -35.44 -21.01 -11.30
C HIS A 292 -35.21 -20.71 -12.78
N GLU A 293 -36.28 -20.63 -13.57
CA GLU A 293 -36.23 -20.56 -15.04
C GLU A 293 -35.32 -19.46 -15.59
N THR A 294 -35.40 -18.25 -15.03
CA THR A 294 -34.57 -17.12 -15.46
C THR A 294 -33.07 -17.39 -15.26
N LEU A 295 -32.67 -17.85 -14.07
CA LEU A 295 -31.26 -18.15 -13.78
C LEU A 295 -30.78 -19.37 -14.54
N ALA A 296 -31.68 -20.34 -14.78
CA ALA A 296 -31.39 -21.50 -15.61
C ALA A 296 -31.07 -21.11 -17.06
N LYS A 297 -31.82 -20.16 -17.63
CA LYS A 297 -31.54 -19.64 -18.98
C LYS A 297 -30.17 -18.97 -19.04
N THR A 298 -29.88 -18.08 -18.08
CA THR A 298 -28.59 -17.37 -18.00
C THR A 298 -27.41 -18.32 -17.86
N VAL A 299 -27.52 -19.35 -17.00
CA VAL A 299 -26.47 -20.36 -16.83
C VAL A 299 -26.25 -21.17 -18.11
N LEU A 300 -27.32 -21.54 -18.80
CA LEU A 300 -27.23 -22.28 -20.05
C LEU A 300 -26.58 -21.44 -21.16
N GLU A 301 -26.93 -20.16 -21.26
CA GLU A 301 -26.31 -19.22 -22.20
C GLU A 301 -24.81 -19.10 -21.93
N ARG A 302 -24.39 -18.83 -20.68
CA ARG A 302 -22.96 -18.78 -20.31
C ARG A 302 -22.23 -20.08 -20.64
N ALA A 303 -22.87 -21.23 -20.39
CA ALA A 303 -22.27 -22.52 -20.67
C ALA A 303 -22.07 -22.76 -22.18
N ARG A 304 -23.05 -22.35 -23.00
CA ARG A 304 -22.97 -22.45 -24.46
C ARG A 304 -21.89 -21.56 -25.05
N ASP A 305 -21.76 -20.34 -24.52
CA ASP A 305 -20.79 -19.36 -25.01
C ASP A 305 -19.33 -19.76 -24.73
N ASP A 306 -19.09 -20.65 -23.76
CA ASP A 306 -17.74 -21.02 -23.30
C ASP A 306 -17.36 -22.48 -23.60
N ALA A 307 -18.11 -23.47 -23.10
CA ALA A 307 -17.64 -24.87 -23.09
C ALA A 307 -18.65 -25.93 -23.58
N HIS A 308 -19.92 -25.58 -23.73
CA HIS A 308 -21.01 -26.51 -24.04
C HIS A 308 -21.96 -25.98 -25.13
N PRO A 309 -21.46 -25.68 -26.35
CA PRO A 309 -22.24 -25.01 -27.40
C PRO A 309 -23.53 -25.76 -27.78
N ASP A 310 -23.51 -27.10 -27.74
CA ASP A 310 -24.62 -27.94 -28.17
C ASP A 310 -25.65 -28.27 -27.06
N ALA A 311 -25.41 -27.84 -25.82
CA ALA A 311 -26.29 -28.21 -24.70
C ALA A 311 -27.69 -27.62 -24.90
N ALA A 312 -28.72 -28.45 -25.09
CA ALA A 312 -30.10 -28.00 -25.29
C ALA A 312 -30.77 -27.55 -23.98
N SER A 313 -30.29 -28.06 -22.83
CA SER A 313 -30.86 -27.78 -21.51
C SER A 313 -29.84 -27.84 -20.38
N ILE A 314 -30.17 -27.27 -19.22
CA ILE A 314 -29.35 -27.36 -18.00
C ILE A 314 -29.10 -28.81 -17.54
N ALA A 315 -30.00 -29.73 -17.87
CA ALA A 315 -29.86 -31.13 -17.48
C ALA A 315 -28.66 -31.81 -18.15
N GLU A 316 -28.21 -31.29 -19.30
CA GLU A 316 -27.06 -31.80 -20.06
C GLU A 316 -25.73 -31.26 -19.55
N LEU A 317 -25.74 -30.22 -18.72
CA LEU A 317 -24.52 -29.68 -18.12
C LEU A 317 -24.00 -30.65 -17.05
N ARG A 318 -22.68 -30.88 -17.03
CA ARG A 318 -22.03 -31.71 -16.00
C ARG A 318 -22.38 -31.23 -14.59
N ASP A 319 -22.27 -29.92 -14.38
CA ASP A 319 -22.61 -29.22 -13.15
C ASP A 319 -23.11 -27.80 -13.44
N PRO A 320 -24.42 -27.53 -13.30
CA PRO A 320 -24.96 -26.18 -13.48
C PRO A 320 -24.43 -25.18 -12.44
N ILE A 321 -23.96 -25.64 -11.28
CA ILE A 321 -23.45 -24.79 -10.21
C ILE A 321 -22.14 -24.11 -10.63
N GLU A 322 -21.34 -24.70 -11.52
CA GLU A 322 -20.04 -24.15 -11.95
C GLU A 322 -20.18 -22.81 -12.70
N TRP A 323 -21.34 -22.55 -13.30
CA TRP A 323 -21.62 -21.37 -14.12
C TRP A 323 -22.22 -20.18 -13.37
N LEU A 324 -22.50 -20.37 -12.08
CA LEU A 324 -23.01 -19.32 -11.20
C LEU A 324 -21.88 -18.37 -10.77
N SER A 325 -22.16 -17.09 -10.71
CA SER A 325 -21.34 -16.11 -10.01
C SER A 325 -21.41 -16.33 -8.50
N LEU A 326 -20.47 -15.78 -7.74
CA LEU A 326 -20.52 -15.84 -6.27
C LEU A 326 -21.80 -15.20 -5.71
N GLY A 327 -22.32 -14.13 -6.34
CA GLY A 327 -23.60 -13.53 -5.94
C GLY A 327 -24.76 -14.52 -6.07
N GLU A 328 -24.90 -15.13 -7.25
CA GLU A 328 -25.97 -16.12 -7.52
C GLU A 328 -25.82 -17.39 -6.65
N LEU A 329 -24.58 -17.82 -6.35
CA LEU A 329 -24.33 -18.90 -5.39
C LEU A 329 -24.89 -18.55 -4.00
N LEU A 330 -24.63 -17.35 -3.51
CA LEU A 330 -25.11 -16.92 -2.20
C LEU A 330 -26.63 -16.78 -2.17
N GLU A 331 -27.26 -16.35 -3.27
CA GLU A 331 -28.72 -16.36 -3.39
C GLU A 331 -29.31 -17.76 -3.23
N LEU A 332 -28.71 -18.77 -3.88
CA LEU A 332 -29.13 -20.16 -3.70
C LEU A 332 -28.91 -20.64 -2.27
N VAL A 333 -27.74 -20.40 -1.70
CA VAL A 333 -27.40 -20.77 -0.31
C VAL A 333 -28.44 -20.21 0.68
N ARG A 334 -28.91 -18.98 0.45
CA ARG A 334 -29.88 -18.28 1.30
C ARG A 334 -31.34 -18.61 0.98
N SER A 335 -31.59 -19.35 -0.10
CA SER A 335 -32.94 -19.74 -0.48
C SER A 335 -33.56 -20.66 0.57
N LYS A 336 -34.91 -20.70 0.61
CA LYS A 336 -35.65 -21.59 1.51
C LYS A 336 -35.27 -23.07 1.35
N ARG A 337 -34.75 -23.46 0.18
CA ARG A 337 -34.34 -24.83 -0.12
C ARG A 337 -33.11 -25.26 0.68
N PHE A 338 -32.16 -24.36 0.84
CA PHE A 338 -30.87 -24.66 1.48
C PHE A 338 -30.71 -24.06 2.87
N ASP A 339 -31.59 -23.13 3.27
CA ASP A 339 -31.66 -22.52 4.61
C ASP A 339 -30.31 -22.09 5.21
N GLY A 340 -29.43 -21.54 4.37
CA GLY A 340 -28.10 -21.09 4.79
C GLY A 340 -27.02 -22.18 4.83
N LEU A 341 -27.30 -23.39 4.35
CA LEU A 341 -26.42 -24.56 4.34
C LEU A 341 -25.85 -24.89 5.73
N PHE A 342 -24.72 -24.27 6.09
CA PHE A 342 -23.97 -24.51 7.33
C PHE A 342 -23.83 -23.27 8.21
N TRP A 343 -24.30 -22.10 7.77
CA TRP A 343 -24.24 -20.86 8.54
C TRP A 343 -25.59 -20.17 8.65
N LYS A 344 -25.78 -19.48 9.77
CA LYS A 344 -26.92 -18.59 9.98
C LYS A 344 -26.88 -17.41 9.01
N LYS A 345 -28.05 -16.89 8.63
CA LYS A 345 -28.23 -15.72 7.76
C LYS A 345 -27.30 -14.54 8.08
N VAL A 346 -27.19 -14.17 9.36
CA VAL A 346 -26.34 -13.05 9.82
C VAL A 346 -24.86 -13.26 9.45
N THR A 347 -24.37 -14.49 9.51
CA THR A 347 -22.99 -14.82 9.13
C THR A 347 -22.81 -14.69 7.63
N TRP A 348 -23.78 -15.16 6.83
CA TRP A 348 -23.77 -14.96 5.38
C TRP A 348 -23.82 -13.49 4.97
N ASP A 349 -24.58 -12.67 5.68
CA ASP A 349 -24.65 -11.23 5.43
C ASP A 349 -23.30 -10.57 5.68
N LYS A 350 -22.63 -10.90 6.79
CA LYS A 350 -21.26 -10.45 7.06
C LYS A 350 -20.27 -10.95 5.99
N PHE A 351 -20.37 -12.21 5.57
CA PHE A 351 -19.54 -12.77 4.49
C PHE A 351 -19.73 -11.96 3.21
N THR A 352 -20.97 -11.66 2.85
CA THR A 352 -21.30 -10.96 1.60
C THR A 352 -20.77 -9.54 1.62
N GLN A 353 -20.97 -8.81 2.72
CA GLN A 353 -20.46 -7.45 2.91
C GLN A 353 -18.93 -7.38 2.85
N GLN A 354 -18.23 -8.43 3.28
CA GLN A 354 -16.76 -8.43 3.36
C GLN A 354 -16.09 -9.03 2.12
N VAL A 355 -16.62 -10.11 1.54
CA VAL A 355 -15.93 -10.89 0.49
C VAL A 355 -16.33 -10.45 -0.92
N ILE A 356 -17.61 -10.11 -1.16
CA ILE A 356 -18.06 -9.69 -2.49
C ILE A 356 -17.29 -8.47 -3.02
N PRO A 357 -17.05 -7.40 -2.22
CA PRO A 357 -16.27 -6.26 -2.71
C PRO A 357 -14.82 -6.61 -3.07
N ILE A 358 -14.22 -7.61 -2.41
CA ILE A 358 -12.87 -8.09 -2.72
C ILE A 358 -12.88 -8.85 -4.05
N ARG A 359 -13.81 -9.81 -4.19
CA ARG A 359 -14.00 -10.58 -5.42
C ARG A 359 -14.27 -9.69 -6.62
N ASN A 360 -15.16 -8.70 -6.47
CA ASN A 360 -15.51 -7.77 -7.56
C ASN A 360 -14.31 -6.92 -7.99
N ARG A 361 -13.49 -6.45 -7.04
CA ARG A 361 -12.26 -5.73 -7.39
C ARG A 361 -11.32 -6.61 -8.21
N LEU A 362 -11.10 -7.86 -7.80
CA LEU A 362 -10.27 -8.79 -8.56
C LEU A 362 -10.84 -9.13 -9.93
N SER A 363 -12.15 -9.31 -10.07
CA SER A 363 -12.76 -9.53 -11.40
C SER A 363 -12.63 -8.35 -12.34
N HIS A 364 -12.40 -7.14 -11.80
CA HIS A 364 -12.16 -5.92 -12.57
C HIS A 364 -10.68 -5.52 -12.62
N MET A 365 -9.76 -6.40 -12.22
CA MET A 365 -8.31 -6.13 -12.15
C MET A 365 -7.96 -4.89 -11.33
N ARG A 366 -8.80 -4.53 -10.35
CA ARG A 366 -8.53 -3.42 -9.42
C ARG A 366 -7.59 -3.89 -8.31
N LEU A 367 -6.78 -2.97 -7.82
CA LEU A 367 -5.86 -3.22 -6.72
C LEU A 367 -6.61 -3.64 -5.44
N LEU A 368 -6.00 -4.56 -4.71
CA LEU A 368 -6.37 -4.98 -3.37
C LEU A 368 -6.15 -3.84 -2.37
N LYS A 369 -7.04 -3.76 -1.40
CA LYS A 369 -6.98 -2.85 -0.27
C LYS A 369 -6.28 -3.51 0.89
N LYS A 370 -5.76 -2.67 1.78
CA LYS A 370 -5.25 -3.07 3.09
C LYS A 370 -6.29 -3.92 3.83
N GLY A 371 -5.87 -5.12 4.27
CA GLY A 371 -6.70 -6.03 5.04
C GLY A 371 -7.55 -7.02 4.23
N ASP A 372 -7.57 -6.95 2.90
CA ASP A 372 -8.29 -7.92 2.05
C ASP A 372 -7.80 -9.35 2.28
N LYS A 373 -6.47 -9.54 2.32
CA LYS A 373 -5.83 -10.83 2.65
C LYS A 373 -6.29 -11.38 3.99
N THR A 374 -6.27 -10.55 5.05
CA THR A 374 -6.73 -10.95 6.37
C THR A 374 -8.20 -11.35 6.37
N THR A 375 -9.03 -10.59 5.64
CA THR A 375 -10.47 -10.85 5.49
C THR A 375 -10.73 -12.17 4.79
N VAL A 376 -10.09 -12.40 3.63
CA VAL A 376 -10.23 -13.66 2.88
C VAL A 376 -9.73 -14.84 3.72
N ARG A 377 -8.56 -14.73 4.34
CA ARG A 377 -8.01 -15.79 5.21
C ARG A 377 -8.94 -16.14 6.36
N LYS A 378 -9.54 -15.15 7.01
CA LYS A 378 -10.55 -15.35 8.06
C LYS A 378 -11.72 -16.20 7.54
N TRP A 379 -12.26 -15.86 6.38
CA TRP A 379 -13.41 -16.57 5.81
C TRP A 379 -13.06 -17.97 5.30
N VAL A 380 -11.86 -18.18 4.75
CA VAL A 380 -11.34 -19.53 4.43
C VAL A 380 -11.31 -20.40 5.69
N ASN A 381 -10.76 -19.89 6.79
CA ASN A 381 -10.68 -20.63 8.05
C ASN A 381 -12.08 -20.97 8.61
N LEU A 382 -13.00 -20.01 8.59
CA LEU A 382 -14.38 -20.23 9.03
C LEU A 382 -15.09 -21.30 8.19
N LEU A 383 -14.88 -21.31 6.87
CA LEU A 383 -15.47 -22.33 5.99
C LEU A 383 -14.89 -23.72 6.27
N GLN A 384 -13.60 -23.81 6.53
CA GLN A 384 -12.96 -25.07 6.89
C GLN A 384 -13.46 -25.61 8.24
N GLN A 385 -13.74 -24.73 9.21
CA GLN A 385 -14.32 -25.11 10.49
C GLN A 385 -15.76 -25.58 10.35
N ALA A 386 -16.56 -24.97 9.47
CA ALA A 386 -17.95 -25.37 9.24
C ALA A 386 -18.12 -26.73 8.54
N LYS A 387 -17.03 -27.31 8.01
CA LYS A 387 -17.01 -28.67 7.44
C LYS A 387 -16.79 -29.76 8.49
N LYS A 388 -16.29 -29.41 9.67
CA LYS A 388 -16.16 -30.31 10.81
C LYS A 388 -17.47 -30.32 11.58
#